data_AF-A0A838Q8R2-F1
#
_entry.id   AF-A0A838Q8R2-F1
#
_cell.length_a   1.000
_cell.length_b   1.000
_cell.length_c   1.000
_cell.angle_alpha   90.00
_cell.angle_beta   90.00
_cell.angle_gamma   90.00
#
_symmetry.space_group_name_H-M   'P 1'
#
loop_
_entity.id
_entity.type
_entity.pdbx_description
1 polymer ?
#
loop_
_entity_poly.entity_id
_entity_poly.type
_entity_poly.pdbx_seq_one_letter_code
_entity_poly.pdbx_strand_id
1 'polypeptide(L)'
;INGTHRIRPDGSAVQKFDAPKATLMSYIIKGILSRQLPWGLVLLGVMIAIVLEMSGIPSLAFAVGVYLPLASSSPIFIGGMIRWLVDRYLRREKFRDKDLTREELVAEGDKSSGVLLASGYIAGGALAGIVIAIMQGVPSLAVYSTRVEEWSTAHNPFFHGPSANLLALIPFTVLMVLLYLVGRDRLLAAKTIAR
;
A
#
# COMPACT_ATOMS: atom_id res chain seq x y z
N ILE A 1 26.09 -6.24 -2.91
CA ILE A 1 24.78 -5.62 -3.29
C ILE A 1 24.90 -4.91 -4.65
N ASN A 2 25.87 -4.02 -4.88
CA ASN A 2 26.10 -3.36 -6.21
C ASN A 2 27.47 -3.67 -6.86
N GLY A 3 27.96 -4.90 -6.76
CA GLY A 3 29.19 -5.32 -7.45
C GLY A 3 28.94 -5.60 -8.94
N THR A 4 29.90 -5.33 -9.82
CA THR A 4 29.81 -5.62 -11.27
C THR A 4 29.85 -7.13 -11.56
N HIS A 5 30.52 -7.91 -10.73
CA HIS A 5 30.67 -9.36 -10.90
C HIS A 5 29.39 -10.11 -10.48
N ARG A 6 28.92 -11.02 -11.33
CA ARG A 6 27.73 -11.86 -11.11
C ARG A 6 28.08 -13.25 -10.57
N ILE A 7 29.33 -13.64 -10.71
CA ILE A 7 29.86 -14.98 -10.38
C ILE A 7 31.07 -14.75 -9.48
N ARG A 8 31.17 -15.49 -8.38
CA ARG A 8 32.38 -15.51 -7.55
C ARG A 8 33.48 -16.35 -8.21
N PRO A 9 34.74 -16.19 -7.80
CA PRO A 9 35.85 -17.05 -8.25
C PRO A 9 35.63 -18.55 -7.98
N ASP A 10 34.72 -18.90 -7.06
CA ASP A 10 34.32 -20.26 -6.70
C ASP A 10 33.21 -20.84 -7.60
N GLY A 11 32.75 -20.10 -8.62
CA GLY A 11 31.68 -20.53 -9.54
C GLY A 11 30.26 -20.36 -9.01
N SER A 12 30.07 -19.93 -7.75
CA SER A 12 28.74 -19.69 -7.19
C SER A 12 28.13 -18.37 -7.69
N ALA A 13 26.81 -18.40 -7.97
CA ALA A 13 26.07 -17.22 -8.37
C ALA A 13 25.78 -16.31 -7.17
N VAL A 14 26.08 -15.01 -7.30
CA VAL A 14 25.76 -14.04 -6.25
C VAL A 14 24.33 -13.55 -6.44
N GLN A 15 23.43 -13.92 -5.53
CA GLN A 15 22.07 -13.40 -5.52
C GLN A 15 22.11 -11.91 -5.17
N LYS A 16 21.81 -11.07 -6.17
CA LYS A 16 21.75 -9.63 -6.00
C LYS A 16 20.32 -9.24 -5.65
N PHE A 17 20.18 -8.54 -4.54
CA PHE A 17 18.92 -7.90 -4.19
C PHE A 17 18.82 -6.62 -4.99
N ASP A 18 17.86 -6.56 -5.91
CA ASP A 18 17.54 -5.31 -6.58
C ASP A 18 16.99 -4.34 -5.55
N ALA A 19 17.58 -3.15 -5.50
CA ALA A 19 17.09 -2.03 -4.72
C ALA A 19 16.49 -1.02 -5.71
N PRO A 20 15.19 -1.13 -6.07
CA PRO A 20 14.60 -0.34 -7.16
C PRO A 20 14.77 1.16 -6.96
N LYS A 21 14.66 1.62 -5.71
CA LYS A 21 14.89 3.02 -5.31
C LYS A 21 16.34 3.45 -5.55
N ALA A 22 17.32 2.59 -5.27
CA ALA A 22 18.73 2.89 -5.49
C ALA A 22 19.09 2.89 -6.98
N THR A 23 18.54 1.95 -7.76
CA THR A 23 18.73 1.87 -9.20
C THR A 23 18.22 3.14 -9.90
N LEU A 24 17.03 3.62 -9.53
CA LEU A 24 16.44 4.84 -10.08
C LEU A 24 17.27 6.10 -9.75
N MET A 25 17.70 6.24 -8.49
CA MET A 25 18.62 7.33 -8.11
C MET A 25 19.95 7.25 -8.87
N SER A 26 20.46 6.05 -9.13
CA SER A 26 21.69 5.88 -9.92
C SER A 26 21.53 6.36 -11.37
N TYR A 27 20.36 6.14 -11.98
CA TYR A 27 20.08 6.61 -13.34
C TYR A 27 20.00 8.14 -13.41
N ILE A 28 19.38 8.78 -12.40
CA ILE A 28 19.33 10.23 -12.31
C ILE A 28 20.75 10.80 -12.18
N ILE A 29 21.55 10.29 -11.24
CA ILE A 29 22.91 10.77 -10.99
C ILE A 29 23.80 10.58 -12.23
N LYS A 30 23.77 9.39 -12.84
CA LYS A 30 24.53 9.12 -14.08
C LYS A 30 24.04 10.00 -15.24
N GLY A 31 22.74 10.17 -15.39
CA GLY A 31 22.17 11.04 -16.42
C GLY A 31 22.60 12.51 -16.28
N ILE A 32 22.65 13.03 -15.05
CA ILE A 32 23.13 14.39 -14.76
C ILE A 32 24.65 14.49 -14.98
N LEU A 33 25.43 13.58 -14.39
CA LEU A 33 26.89 13.62 -14.43
C LEU A 33 27.45 13.40 -15.84
N SER A 34 26.82 12.52 -16.62
CA SER A 34 27.20 12.25 -18.02
C SER A 34 26.53 13.20 -19.03
N ARG A 35 25.68 14.15 -18.57
CA ARG A 35 24.88 15.05 -19.42
C ARG A 35 24.00 14.36 -20.47
N GLN A 36 23.69 13.06 -20.28
CA GLN A 36 22.87 12.25 -21.19
C GLN A 36 21.43 12.09 -20.69
N LEU A 37 20.98 12.94 -19.77
CA LEU A 37 19.60 12.92 -19.32
C LEU A 37 18.68 13.29 -20.50
N PRO A 38 17.60 12.53 -20.78
CA PRO A 38 16.65 12.87 -21.82
C PRO A 38 15.80 14.08 -21.40
N TRP A 39 16.36 15.29 -21.52
CA TRP A 39 15.75 16.55 -21.09
C TRP A 39 14.37 16.80 -21.70
N GLY A 40 14.12 16.30 -22.92
CA GLY A 40 12.78 16.35 -23.52
C GLY A 40 11.72 15.63 -22.69
N LEU A 41 12.03 14.44 -22.15
CA LEU A 41 11.12 13.68 -21.29
C LEU A 41 10.93 14.35 -19.91
N VAL A 42 11.98 14.98 -19.38
CA VAL A 42 11.92 15.71 -18.11
C VAL A 42 11.03 16.95 -18.24
N LEU A 43 11.25 17.76 -19.28
CA LEU A 43 10.44 18.96 -19.55
C LEU A 43 8.99 18.60 -19.85
N LEU A 44 8.75 17.49 -20.56
CA LEU A 44 7.40 16.95 -20.75
C LEU A 44 6.73 16.64 -19.40
N GLY A 45 7.43 15.97 -18.48
CA GLY A 45 6.92 15.70 -17.14
C GLY A 45 6.61 16.97 -16.34
N VAL A 46 7.47 17.98 -16.44
CA VAL A 46 7.24 19.31 -15.82
C VAL A 46 5.98 19.97 -16.39
N MET A 47 5.82 19.96 -17.71
CA MET A 47 4.63 20.53 -18.36
C MET A 47 3.34 19.81 -17.94
N ILE A 48 3.36 18.48 -17.86
CA ILE A 48 2.21 17.69 -17.37
C ILE A 48 1.91 18.05 -15.91
N ALA A 49 2.93 18.16 -15.05
CA ALA A 49 2.76 18.53 -13.65
C ALA A 49 2.13 19.93 -13.50
N ILE A 50 2.58 20.91 -14.30
CA ILE A 50 1.99 22.26 -14.31
C ILE A 50 0.52 22.22 -14.73
N VAL A 51 0.19 21.51 -15.81
CA VAL A 51 -1.20 21.39 -16.30
C VAL A 51 -2.09 20.75 -15.24
N LEU A 52 -1.62 19.71 -14.56
CA LEU A 52 -2.36 19.05 -13.48
C LEU A 52 -2.57 19.98 -12.29
N GLU A 53 -1.53 20.69 -11.86
CA GLU A 53 -1.59 21.63 -10.73
C GLU A 53 -2.55 22.80 -11.02
N MET A 54 -2.51 23.34 -12.25
CA MET A 54 -3.45 24.36 -12.72
C MET A 54 -4.90 23.83 -12.81
N SER A 55 -5.08 22.53 -13.02
CA SER A 55 -6.38 21.86 -13.02
C SER A 55 -6.87 21.48 -11.61
N GLY A 56 -6.10 21.80 -10.56
CA GLY A 56 -6.41 21.43 -9.18
C GLY A 56 -6.25 19.94 -8.87
N ILE A 57 -5.54 19.19 -9.73
CA ILE A 57 -5.26 17.77 -9.55
C ILE A 57 -3.84 17.63 -8.95
N PRO A 58 -3.69 17.00 -7.77
CA PRO A 58 -2.36 16.80 -7.18
C PRO A 58 -1.45 15.97 -8.11
N SER A 59 -0.45 16.63 -8.69
CA SER A 59 0.48 16.04 -9.67
C SER A 59 1.24 14.82 -9.11
N LEU A 60 1.56 14.84 -7.81
CA LEU A 60 2.24 13.73 -7.12
C LEU A 60 1.37 12.46 -7.05
N ALA A 61 0.09 12.59 -6.69
CA ALA A 61 -0.83 11.45 -6.62
C ALA A 61 -1.06 10.84 -8.01
N PHE A 62 -1.16 11.69 -9.04
CA PHE A 62 -1.29 11.26 -10.42
C PHE A 62 -0.05 10.48 -10.89
N ALA A 63 1.16 11.02 -10.68
CA ALA A 63 2.39 10.36 -11.10
C ALA A 63 2.59 8.98 -10.45
N VAL A 64 2.29 8.88 -9.15
CA VAL A 64 2.33 7.59 -8.43
C VAL A 64 1.28 6.62 -8.97
N GLY A 65 0.07 7.11 -9.28
CA GLY A 65 -1.00 6.30 -9.86
C GLY A 65 -0.65 5.70 -11.22
N VAL A 66 -0.04 6.49 -12.11
CA VAL A 66 0.40 6.03 -13.45
C VAL A 66 1.56 5.03 -13.36
N TYR A 67 2.38 5.12 -12.31
CA TYR A 67 3.51 4.23 -12.10
C TYR A 67 3.13 2.83 -11.59
N LEU A 68 1.99 2.70 -10.91
CA LEU A 68 1.59 1.46 -10.23
C LEU A 68 0.72 0.55 -11.12
N PRO A 69 0.95 -0.79 -11.10
CA PRO A 69 0.05 -1.74 -11.74
C PRO A 69 -1.37 -1.65 -11.18
N LEU A 70 -2.38 -1.91 -12.03
CA LEU A 70 -3.81 -1.88 -11.63
C LEU A 70 -4.11 -2.77 -10.42
N ALA A 71 -3.45 -3.91 -10.31
CA ALA A 71 -3.60 -4.82 -9.17
C ALA A 71 -3.17 -4.17 -7.83
N SER A 72 -2.15 -3.31 -7.85
CA SER A 72 -1.65 -2.61 -6.65
C SER A 72 -2.37 -1.28 -6.39
N SER A 73 -2.87 -0.62 -7.44
CA SER A 73 -3.61 0.64 -7.30
C SER A 73 -5.07 0.45 -6.90
N SER A 74 -5.69 -0.70 -7.24
CA SER A 74 -7.10 -0.97 -6.89
C SER A 74 -7.36 -0.95 -5.37
N PRO A 75 -6.57 -1.62 -4.50
CA PRO A 75 -6.75 -1.51 -3.06
C PRO A 75 -6.56 -0.09 -2.52
N ILE A 76 -5.61 0.67 -3.07
CA ILE A 76 -5.36 2.07 -2.69
C ILE A 76 -6.59 2.93 -3.02
N PHE A 77 -7.15 2.75 -4.22
CA PHE A 77 -8.36 3.43 -4.65
C PHE A 77 -9.54 3.14 -3.73
N ILE A 78 -9.78 1.87 -3.39
CA ILE A 78 -10.90 1.50 -2.51
C ILE A 78 -10.66 2.04 -1.09
N GLY A 79 -9.42 2.02 -0.58
CA GLY A 79 -9.07 2.66 0.69
C GLY A 79 -9.40 4.15 0.72
N GLY A 80 -9.08 4.87 -0.37
CA GLY A 80 -9.46 6.27 -0.56
C GLY A 80 -10.98 6.48 -0.62
N MET A 81 -11.72 5.58 -1.27
CA MET A 81 -13.19 5.60 -1.29
C MET A 81 -13.78 5.39 0.11
N ILE A 82 -13.22 4.50 0.92
CA ILE A 82 -13.65 4.29 2.31
C ILE A 82 -13.38 5.56 3.14
N ARG A 83 -12.19 6.17 3.04
CA ARG A 83 -11.87 7.45 3.69
C ARG A 83 -12.90 8.52 3.32
N TRP A 84 -13.19 8.67 2.03
CA TRP A 84 -14.19 9.62 1.54
C TRP A 84 -15.59 9.36 2.09
N LEU A 85 -16.03 8.10 2.15
CA LEU A 85 -17.32 7.73 2.74
C LEU A 85 -17.39 7.99 4.24
N VAL A 86 -16.30 7.73 4.97
CA VAL A 86 -16.18 8.00 6.41
C VAL A 86 -16.23 9.50 6.68
N ASP A 87 -15.44 10.30 5.95
CA ASP A 87 -15.44 11.76 6.11
C ASP A 87 -16.81 12.37 5.79
N ARG A 88 -17.47 11.88 4.74
CA ARG A 88 -18.83 12.30 4.39
C ARG A 88 -19.84 11.95 5.50
N TYR A 89 -19.70 10.80 6.14
CA TYR A 89 -20.55 10.39 7.26
C TYR A 89 -20.30 11.24 8.50
N LEU A 90 -19.04 11.41 8.90
CA LEU A 90 -18.65 12.20 10.06
C LEU A 90 -19.13 13.66 9.93
N ARG A 91 -18.98 14.26 8.74
CA ARG A 91 -19.47 15.61 8.46
C ARG A 91 -20.98 15.76 8.60
N ARG A 92 -21.75 14.74 8.18
CA ARG A 92 -23.22 14.77 8.22
C ARG A 92 -23.80 14.51 9.61
N GLU A 93 -23.23 13.57 10.35
CA GLU A 93 -23.81 13.07 11.60
C GLU A 93 -23.15 13.67 12.84
N LYS A 94 -21.83 13.85 12.82
CA LYS A 94 -21.04 14.17 14.03
C LYS A 94 -20.69 15.66 14.13
N PHE A 95 -20.49 16.31 12.98
CA PHE A 95 -20.10 17.72 12.90
C PHE A 95 -21.19 18.61 12.30
N ARG A 96 -22.46 18.14 12.29
CA ARG A 96 -23.58 18.89 11.73
C ARG A 96 -23.78 20.26 12.36
N ASP A 97 -23.54 20.34 13.67
CA ASP A 97 -23.74 21.55 14.48
C ASP A 97 -22.42 22.28 14.78
N LYS A 98 -21.28 21.82 14.23
CA LYS A 98 -19.99 22.51 14.34
C LYS A 98 -19.63 23.07 12.97
N ASP A 99 -19.55 24.39 12.86
CA ASP A 99 -19.13 25.10 11.65
C ASP A 99 -17.59 25.00 11.49
N LEU A 100 -17.10 23.76 11.35
CA LEU A 100 -15.67 23.49 11.19
C LEU A 100 -15.25 23.80 9.76
N THR A 101 -14.11 24.47 9.64
CA THR A 101 -13.45 24.64 8.35
C THR A 101 -13.02 23.29 7.77
N ARG A 102 -12.79 23.24 6.46
CA ARG A 102 -12.40 21.99 5.77
C ARG A 102 -11.09 21.41 6.33
N GLU A 103 -10.18 22.27 6.75
CA GLU A 103 -8.88 21.91 7.33
C GLU A 103 -9.03 21.31 8.73
N GLU A 104 -9.88 21.89 9.57
CA GLU A 104 -10.16 21.37 10.92
C GLU A 104 -10.85 20.00 10.86
N LEU A 105 -11.76 19.81 9.90
CA LEU A 105 -12.43 18.52 9.69
C LEU A 105 -11.43 17.43 9.29
N VAL A 106 -10.47 17.74 8.42
CA VAL A 106 -9.40 16.81 8.02
C VAL A 106 -8.51 16.48 9.21
N ALA A 107 -8.08 17.50 9.98
CA ALA A 107 -7.25 17.32 11.15
C ALA A 107 -7.93 16.47 12.24
N GLU A 108 -9.25 16.61 12.42
CA GLU A 108 -10.02 15.79 13.34
C GLU A 108 -10.20 14.35 12.80
N GLY A 109 -10.42 14.21 11.50
CA GLY A 109 -10.45 12.91 10.82
C GLY A 109 -9.12 12.16 10.91
N ASP A 110 -8.00 12.85 10.88
CA ASP A 110 -6.65 12.27 11.00
C ASP A 110 -6.36 11.72 12.41
N LYS A 111 -7.09 12.20 13.42
CA LYS A 111 -7.06 11.66 14.79
C LYS A 111 -8.06 10.52 15.03
N SER A 112 -8.82 10.13 14.00
CA SER A 112 -9.88 9.13 14.16
C SER A 112 -9.35 7.72 14.44
N SER A 113 -10.17 6.92 15.13
CA SER A 113 -9.91 5.48 15.33
C SER A 113 -9.69 4.73 14.01
N GLY A 114 -10.27 5.21 12.90
CA GLY A 114 -10.09 4.64 11.57
C GLY A 114 -8.66 4.78 11.03
N VAL A 115 -8.02 5.94 11.24
CA VAL A 115 -6.63 6.17 10.82
C VAL A 115 -5.67 5.35 11.69
N LEU A 116 -5.94 5.22 13.00
CA LEU A 116 -5.17 4.36 13.89
C LEU A 116 -5.27 2.87 13.51
N LEU A 117 -6.47 2.40 13.14
CA LEU A 117 -6.64 1.03 12.66
C LEU A 117 -5.91 0.81 11.33
N ALA A 118 -6.00 1.75 10.39
CA ALA A 118 -5.32 1.67 9.11
C ALA A 118 -3.79 1.58 9.26
N SER A 119 -3.18 2.38 10.13
CA SER A 119 -1.75 2.27 10.42
C SER A 119 -1.41 0.94 11.10
N GLY A 120 -2.29 0.43 11.96
CA GLY A 120 -2.23 -0.91 12.52
C GLY A 120 -2.24 -2.01 11.45
N TYR A 121 -3.06 -1.90 10.40
CA TYR A 121 -3.05 -2.83 9.28
C TYR A 121 -1.75 -2.80 8.47
N ILE A 122 -1.15 -1.62 8.28
CA ILE A 122 0.15 -1.49 7.60
C ILE A 122 1.24 -2.20 8.43
N ALA A 123 1.32 -1.92 9.73
CA ALA A 123 2.29 -2.54 10.63
C ALA A 123 2.07 -4.06 10.77
N GLY A 124 0.82 -4.49 10.94
CA GLY A 124 0.43 -5.89 11.03
C GLY A 124 0.75 -6.66 9.75
N GLY A 125 0.51 -6.08 8.57
CA GLY A 125 0.88 -6.67 7.29
C GLY A 125 2.40 -6.87 7.14
N ALA A 126 3.20 -5.90 7.59
CA ALA A 126 4.66 -6.03 7.60
C ALA A 126 5.13 -7.15 8.55
N LEU A 127 4.58 -7.22 9.77
CA LEU A 127 4.89 -8.27 10.73
C LEU A 127 4.47 -9.66 10.21
N ALA A 128 3.28 -9.79 9.63
CA ALA A 128 2.83 -11.03 9.02
C ALA A 128 3.76 -11.46 7.87
N GLY A 129 4.22 -10.52 7.04
CA GLY A 129 5.20 -10.79 5.99
C GLY A 129 6.52 -11.34 6.53
N ILE A 130 7.02 -10.78 7.65
CA ILE A 130 8.23 -11.28 8.32
C ILE A 130 8.00 -12.70 8.86
N VAL A 131 6.86 -12.95 9.50
CA VAL A 131 6.52 -14.29 10.03
C VAL A 131 6.46 -15.32 8.90
N ILE A 132 5.81 -15.00 7.79
CA ILE A 132 5.72 -15.87 6.61
C ILE A 132 7.12 -16.14 6.03
N ALA A 133 7.97 -15.11 5.92
CA ALA A 133 9.33 -15.27 5.43
C ALA A 133 10.18 -16.19 6.32
N ILE A 134 10.01 -16.12 7.65
CA ILE A 134 10.68 -17.02 8.59
C ILE A 134 10.14 -18.45 8.44
N MET A 135 8.82 -18.63 8.36
CA MET A 135 8.21 -19.95 8.19
C MET A 135 8.69 -20.66 6.92
N GLN A 136 8.82 -19.92 5.82
CA GLN A 136 9.31 -20.45 4.54
C GLN A 136 10.83 -20.61 4.51
N GLY A 137 11.58 -19.75 5.21
CA GLY A 137 13.03 -19.78 5.21
C GLY A 137 13.66 -20.84 6.12
N VAL A 138 12.94 -21.29 7.16
CA VAL A 138 13.42 -22.33 8.08
C VAL A 138 12.97 -23.72 7.62
N PRO A 139 13.87 -24.64 7.25
CA PRO A 139 13.50 -25.92 6.63
C PRO A 139 12.51 -26.77 7.45
N SER A 140 12.62 -26.76 8.78
CA SER A 140 11.70 -27.51 9.66
C SER A 140 10.28 -26.93 9.69
N LEU A 141 10.14 -25.61 9.51
CA LEU A 141 8.85 -24.92 9.45
C LEU A 141 8.24 -24.96 8.05
N ALA A 142 9.08 -24.97 7.02
CA ALA A 142 8.67 -25.06 5.63
C ALA A 142 7.82 -26.33 5.36
N VAL A 143 8.17 -27.47 5.97
CA VAL A 143 7.41 -28.72 5.85
C VAL A 143 5.96 -28.57 6.33
N TYR A 144 5.72 -27.78 7.39
CA TYR A 144 4.35 -27.52 7.84
C TYR A 144 3.60 -26.65 6.84
N SER A 145 4.24 -25.62 6.27
CA SER A 145 3.59 -24.80 5.23
C SER A 145 3.23 -25.63 3.99
N THR A 146 4.11 -26.52 3.54
CA THR A 146 3.85 -27.37 2.37
C THR A 146 2.72 -28.36 2.61
N ARG A 147 2.64 -28.98 3.81
CA ARG A 147 1.52 -29.87 4.17
C ARG A 147 0.18 -29.15 4.22
N VAL A 148 0.16 -27.93 4.74
CA VAL A 148 -1.06 -27.10 4.77
C VAL A 148 -1.46 -26.70 3.36
N GLU A 149 -0.50 -26.39 2.49
CA GLU A 149 -0.73 -26.08 1.09
C GLU A 149 -1.35 -27.28 0.37
N GLU A 150 -0.74 -28.46 0.45
CA GLU A 150 -1.25 -29.70 -0.16
C GLU A 150 -2.66 -30.06 0.31
N TRP A 151 -2.93 -29.96 1.62
CA TRP A 151 -4.26 -30.19 2.16
C TRP A 151 -5.28 -29.20 1.61
N SER A 152 -4.89 -27.92 1.51
CA SER A 152 -5.75 -26.84 1.00
C SER A 152 -6.02 -27.01 -0.50
N THR A 153 -5.02 -27.40 -1.29
CA THR A 153 -5.18 -27.71 -2.72
C THR A 153 -6.13 -28.89 -2.94
N ALA A 154 -6.08 -29.91 -2.08
CA ALA A 154 -6.91 -31.10 -2.21
C ALA A 154 -8.38 -30.87 -1.80
N HIS A 155 -8.65 -30.02 -0.81
CA HIS A 155 -9.99 -29.88 -0.21
C HIS A 155 -10.69 -28.55 -0.52
N ASN A 156 -9.97 -27.54 -1.03
CA ASN A 156 -10.54 -26.23 -1.30
C ASN A 156 -10.46 -25.88 -2.80
N PRO A 157 -11.60 -25.93 -3.53
CA PRO A 157 -11.66 -25.61 -4.95
C PRO A 157 -11.42 -24.12 -5.27
N PHE A 158 -11.32 -23.27 -4.24
CA PHE A 158 -10.98 -21.86 -4.36
C PHE A 158 -9.55 -21.55 -3.91
N PHE A 159 -8.71 -22.57 -3.64
CA PHE A 159 -7.33 -22.35 -3.21
C PHE A 159 -6.36 -22.14 -4.39
N HIS A 160 -6.60 -22.80 -5.53
CA HIS A 160 -5.84 -22.58 -6.78
C HIS A 160 -6.78 -22.37 -7.99
N GLY A 161 -6.24 -21.76 -9.05
CA GLY A 161 -6.93 -21.59 -10.33
C GLY A 161 -7.59 -20.20 -10.51
N PRO A 162 -8.41 -20.04 -11.58
CA PRO A 162 -9.01 -18.74 -11.93
C PRO A 162 -9.93 -18.15 -10.85
N SER A 163 -10.52 -19.02 -10.02
CA SER A 163 -11.41 -18.68 -8.91
C SER A 163 -10.68 -18.35 -7.61
N ALA A 164 -9.36 -18.53 -7.53
CA ALA A 164 -8.60 -18.30 -6.28
C ALA A 164 -8.70 -16.84 -5.78
N ASN A 165 -8.85 -15.90 -6.71
CA ASN A 165 -9.04 -14.49 -6.39
C ASN A 165 -10.33 -14.22 -5.60
N LEU A 166 -11.38 -15.04 -5.76
CA LEU A 166 -12.64 -14.88 -5.02
C LEU A 166 -12.45 -15.16 -3.53
N LEU A 167 -11.67 -16.18 -3.18
CA LEU A 167 -11.38 -16.50 -1.79
C LEU A 167 -10.61 -15.35 -1.11
N ALA A 168 -9.66 -14.75 -1.83
CA ALA A 168 -8.88 -13.61 -1.33
C ALA A 168 -9.71 -12.33 -1.15
N LEU A 169 -10.80 -12.16 -1.91
CA LEU A 169 -11.71 -11.02 -1.76
C LEU A 169 -12.49 -11.03 -0.44
N ILE A 170 -12.75 -12.21 0.13
CA ILE A 170 -13.49 -12.34 1.40
C ILE A 170 -12.76 -11.64 2.55
N PRO A 171 -11.52 -12.03 2.95
CA PRO A 171 -10.82 -11.38 4.04
C PRO A 171 -10.54 -9.90 3.74
N PHE A 172 -10.29 -9.56 2.47
CA PHE A 172 -10.11 -8.18 2.06
C PHE A 172 -11.37 -7.33 2.30
N THR A 173 -12.54 -7.83 1.91
CA THR A 173 -13.82 -7.16 2.12
C THR A 173 -14.16 -7.07 3.61
N VAL A 174 -13.83 -8.09 4.40
CA VAL A 174 -13.97 -8.05 5.87
C VAL A 174 -13.13 -6.93 6.46
N LEU A 175 -11.85 -6.78 6.06
CA LEU A 175 -10.99 -5.69 6.53
C LEU A 175 -11.54 -4.31 6.12
N MET A 176 -12.09 -4.20 4.92
CA MET A 176 -12.73 -2.97 4.43
C MET A 176 -13.97 -2.58 5.23
N VAL A 177 -14.84 -3.55 5.50
CA VAL A 177 -16.04 -3.33 6.32
C VAL A 177 -15.64 -2.94 7.73
N LEU A 178 -14.65 -3.62 8.33
CA LEU A 178 -14.15 -3.29 9.65
C LEU A 178 -13.60 -1.87 9.70
N LEU A 179 -12.77 -1.49 8.71
CA LEU A 179 -12.23 -0.13 8.60
C LEU A 179 -13.34 0.92 8.48
N TYR A 180 -14.36 0.66 7.67
CA TYR A 180 -15.50 1.55 7.52
C TYR A 180 -16.32 1.68 8.81
N LEU A 181 -16.57 0.57 9.52
CA LEU A 181 -17.32 0.58 10.77
C LEU A 181 -16.56 1.28 11.91
N VAL A 182 -15.25 1.06 11.99
CA VAL A 182 -14.36 1.72 12.97
C VAL A 182 -14.19 3.21 12.63
N GLY A 183 -14.02 3.56 11.37
CA GLY A 183 -13.96 4.97 10.94
C GLY A 183 -15.24 5.75 11.22
N ARG A 184 -16.39 5.07 11.28
CA ARG A 184 -17.68 5.66 11.69
C ARG A 184 -17.90 5.68 13.20
N ASP A 185 -16.90 5.32 14.00
CA ASP A 185 -16.97 5.17 15.45
C ASP A 185 -18.09 4.21 15.92
N ARG A 186 -18.50 3.24 15.10
CA ARG A 186 -19.55 2.29 15.51
C ARG A 186 -19.03 1.15 16.38
N LEU A 187 -17.77 0.75 16.20
CA LEU A 187 -17.17 -0.38 16.92
C LEU A 187 -16.14 0.03 17.96
N LEU A 188 -15.35 1.08 17.69
CA LEU A 188 -14.25 1.53 18.55
C LEU A 188 -14.35 3.04 18.82
N ALA A 189 -15.55 3.52 19.17
CA ALA A 189 -15.72 4.88 19.64
C ALA A 189 -14.79 5.09 20.85
N ALA A 190 -13.81 5.99 20.71
CA ALA A 190 -13.01 6.42 21.84
C ALA A 190 -13.97 7.04 22.87
N LYS A 191 -14.20 6.33 23.97
CA LYS A 191 -14.94 6.86 25.11
C LYS A 191 -14.14 8.06 25.61
N THR A 192 -14.64 9.28 25.42
CA THR A 192 -14.02 10.49 25.95
C THR A 192 -13.85 10.28 27.45
N ILE A 193 -12.61 10.11 27.90
CA ILE A 193 -12.29 10.12 29.32
C ILE A 193 -12.50 11.57 29.75
N ALA A 194 -13.66 11.85 30.33
CA ALA A 194 -13.93 13.10 31.00
C ALA A 194 -12.87 13.27 32.10
N ARG A 195 -12.07 14.32 31.98
CA ARG A 195 -11.29 14.90 33.07
C ARG A 195 -11.81 16.29 33.33
#